data_AF-A0A2V6NVP4-F1
#
_entry.id   AF-A0A2V6NVP4-F1
#
_cell.length_a   1.000
_cell.length_b   1.000
_cell.length_c   1.000
_cell.angle_alpha   90.00
_cell.angle_beta   90.00
_cell.angle_gamma   90.00
#
_symmetry.space_group_name_H-M   'P 1'
#
loop_
_entity.id
_entity.type
_entity.pdbx_description
1 polymer ?
#
loop_
_entity_poly.entity_id
_entity_poly.type
_entity_poly.pdbx_seq_one_letter_code
_entity_poly.pdbx_strand_id
1 'polypeptide(L)'
;MSDGSCTHLSAITTIKHPTRGECAECVKIGARWVHLRTCQECGQTLCCDSSPHQHASKHARASGHPVIASAQPDERWRMMVEEYLKRDDRCVLPLGSTEQHAFLSLSVDSILSERIAGEAAEPLGVPVFPVVAYGITPYFRAFPGSITLRVDTYLRVVGDILNAMAEQGFRRILIVNGHGGNTPAQSLVGEWMADHPGLRIKFHNWWNAPKTWAQVLAIDPVASHASWMENFPWTRLANVTVPAKQKPMSDFDYLRQLDPRSLRDYLKDGNYGGHYQRDDEEMMKIWRIGVEETRQLLEDF
;
A
#
# COMPACT_ATOMS: atom_id res chain seq x y z
N MET A 1 -18.27 11.77 -33.95
CA MET A 1 -17.08 12.55 -33.56
C MET A 1 -15.88 11.78 -34.05
N SER A 2 -15.07 12.39 -34.92
CA SER A 2 -13.94 11.77 -35.60
C SER A 2 -12.96 11.15 -34.60
N ASP A 3 -12.61 9.89 -34.84
CA ASP A 3 -11.61 9.12 -34.11
C ASP A 3 -10.26 9.84 -34.22
N GLY A 4 -9.94 10.62 -33.19
CA GLY A 4 -8.89 11.64 -33.19
C GLY A 4 -7.51 11.08 -32.88
N SER A 5 -7.15 9.92 -33.42
CA SER A 5 -5.77 9.43 -33.31
C SER A 5 -4.88 10.23 -34.25
N CYS A 6 -3.89 10.93 -33.69
CA CYS A 6 -2.86 11.61 -34.46
C CYS A 6 -2.14 10.60 -35.39
N THR A 7 -1.70 11.03 -36.58
CA THR A 7 -1.02 10.18 -37.57
C THR A 7 0.17 9.41 -36.99
N HIS A 8 0.85 9.97 -35.99
CA HIS A 8 1.96 9.32 -35.28
C HIS A 8 1.54 8.06 -34.51
N LEU A 9 0.33 8.04 -33.94
CA LEU A 9 -0.20 6.88 -33.20
C LEU A 9 -0.68 5.78 -34.16
N SER A 10 -1.34 6.16 -35.27
CA SER A 10 -1.82 5.21 -36.27
C SER A 10 -0.71 4.45 -37.00
N ALA A 11 0.52 4.98 -36.97
CA ALA A 11 1.69 4.33 -37.59
C ALA A 11 2.27 3.18 -36.73
N ILE A 12 1.85 3.05 -35.47
CA ILE A 12 2.38 2.03 -34.55
C ILE A 12 1.45 0.83 -34.53
N THR A 13 1.87 -0.24 -35.18
CA THR A 13 1.13 -1.51 -35.24
C THR A 13 1.50 -2.48 -34.12
N THR A 14 2.71 -2.35 -33.55
CA THR A 14 3.22 -3.21 -32.47
C THR A 14 3.96 -2.38 -31.43
N ILE A 15 3.62 -2.58 -30.15
CA ILE A 15 4.26 -1.87 -29.04
C ILE A 15 5.66 -2.46 -28.79
N LYS A 16 6.69 -1.60 -28.83
CA LYS A 16 8.06 -1.98 -28.49
C LYS A 16 8.26 -1.98 -26.98
N HIS A 17 8.93 -3.02 -26.49
CA HIS A 17 9.18 -3.24 -25.08
C HIS A 17 10.63 -2.92 -24.70
N PRO A 18 10.89 -2.47 -23.46
CA PRO A 18 12.24 -2.25 -22.97
C PRO A 18 12.98 -3.59 -22.93
N THR A 19 14.16 -3.64 -23.54
CA THR A 19 15.07 -4.77 -23.42
C THR A 19 15.81 -4.78 -22.08
N ARG A 20 15.92 -3.61 -21.43
CA ARG A 20 16.50 -3.43 -20.09
C ARG A 20 15.74 -2.36 -19.32
N GLY A 21 15.56 -2.57 -18.01
CA GLY A 21 14.93 -1.62 -17.08
C GLY A 21 15.85 -0.47 -16.67
N GLU A 22 16.61 0.09 -17.60
CA GLU A 22 17.57 1.16 -17.34
C GLU A 22 17.51 2.24 -18.42
N CYS A 23 17.76 3.49 -18.04
CA CYS A 23 18.01 4.54 -19.01
C CYS A 23 19.50 4.54 -19.38
N ALA A 24 19.83 4.10 -20.59
CA ALA A 24 21.22 3.98 -21.05
C ALA A 24 22.02 5.29 -20.90
N GLU A 25 21.37 6.45 -21.11
CA GLU A 25 22.01 7.76 -20.97
C GLU A 25 22.22 8.15 -19.50
N CYS A 26 21.30 7.81 -18.60
CA CYS A 26 21.50 8.02 -17.16
C CYS A 26 22.62 7.15 -16.60
N VAL A 27 22.74 5.90 -17.09
CA VAL A 27 23.81 4.98 -16.69
C VAL A 27 25.18 5.54 -17.08
N LYS A 28 25.34 6.10 -18.29
CA LYS A 28 26.61 6.71 -18.75
C LYS A 28 27.09 7.85 -17.86
N ILE A 29 26.16 8.64 -17.31
CA ILE A 29 26.48 9.81 -16.48
C ILE A 29 26.41 9.52 -14.97
N GLY A 30 26.15 8.27 -14.57
CA GLY A 30 26.01 7.88 -13.16
C GLY A 30 24.79 8.50 -12.46
N ALA A 31 23.75 8.87 -13.20
CA ALA A 31 22.56 9.53 -12.67
C ALA A 31 21.43 8.54 -12.36
N ARG A 32 20.55 8.92 -11.42
CA ARG A 32 19.31 8.22 -11.12
C ARG A 32 18.16 8.73 -11.99
N TRP A 33 17.11 7.92 -12.12
CA TRP A 33 15.87 8.27 -12.83
C TRP A 33 14.65 7.98 -11.95
N VAL A 34 13.52 8.59 -12.33
CA VAL A 34 12.21 8.36 -11.69
C VAL A 34 11.51 7.23 -12.45
N HIS A 35 10.89 7.52 -13.60
CA HIS A 35 10.22 6.52 -14.43
C HIS A 35 10.89 6.37 -15.80
N LEU A 36 10.68 5.23 -16.44
CA LEU A 36 11.23 4.91 -17.77
C LEU A 36 10.15 4.97 -18.86
N ARG A 37 10.59 5.32 -20.07
CA ARG A 37 9.78 5.42 -21.29
C ARG A 37 10.51 4.73 -22.44
N THR A 38 9.80 3.92 -23.21
CA THR A 38 10.34 3.25 -24.41
C THR A 38 9.82 3.97 -25.66
N CYS A 39 10.72 4.45 -26.50
CA CYS A 39 10.37 5.01 -27.81
C CYS A 39 9.77 3.91 -28.71
N GLN A 40 8.60 4.18 -29.29
CA GLN A 40 7.88 3.19 -30.09
C GLN A 40 8.41 3.08 -31.53
N GLU A 41 9.21 4.06 -31.98
CA GLU A 41 9.84 4.04 -33.31
C GLU A 41 11.20 3.34 -33.28
N CYS A 42 12.08 3.65 -32.31
CA CYS A 42 13.43 3.05 -32.25
C CYS A 42 13.66 2.03 -31.13
N GLY A 43 12.74 1.91 -30.15
CA GLY A 43 12.84 0.94 -29.05
C GLY A 43 13.79 1.35 -27.91
N GLN A 44 14.40 2.53 -27.95
CA GLN A 44 15.27 2.99 -26.86
C GLN A 44 14.48 3.26 -25.58
N THR A 45 15.04 2.86 -24.43
CA THR A 45 14.46 3.10 -23.11
C THR A 45 15.20 4.24 -22.40
N LEU A 46 14.44 5.28 -22.04
CA LEU A 46 14.96 6.57 -21.57
C LEU A 46 14.17 7.06 -20.36
N CYS A 47 14.77 7.93 -19.55
CA CYS A 47 14.11 8.48 -18.37
C CYS A 47 13.04 9.53 -18.76
N CYS A 48 11.93 9.54 -18.01
CA CYS A 48 10.78 10.42 -18.24
C CYS A 48 11.09 11.90 -17.92
N ASP A 49 10.14 12.78 -18.21
CA ASP A 49 10.30 14.23 -17.99
C ASP A 49 10.31 14.64 -16.51
N SER A 50 9.74 13.80 -15.63
CA SER A 50 9.89 13.93 -14.18
C SER A 50 11.27 13.51 -13.66
N SER A 51 12.11 12.89 -14.51
CA SER A 51 13.49 12.57 -14.14
C SER A 51 14.41 13.78 -14.39
N PRO A 52 15.48 13.97 -13.60
CA PRO A 52 16.33 15.16 -13.68
C PRO A 52 16.88 15.48 -15.08
N HIS A 53 17.11 14.45 -15.91
CA HIS A 53 17.78 14.62 -17.21
C HIS A 53 16.85 14.56 -18.42
N GLN A 54 15.57 14.16 -18.25
CA GLN A 54 14.52 14.22 -19.26
C GLN A 54 14.92 13.63 -20.63
N HIS A 55 15.58 12.47 -20.62
CA HIS A 55 16.17 11.89 -21.82
C HIS A 55 15.12 11.52 -22.87
N ALA A 56 13.90 11.12 -22.47
CA ALA A 56 12.82 10.83 -23.41
C ALA A 56 12.43 12.05 -24.26
N SER A 57 12.21 13.22 -23.65
CA SER A 57 11.91 14.46 -24.37
C SER A 57 13.06 14.93 -25.26
N LYS A 58 14.30 14.85 -24.78
CA LYS A 58 15.49 15.22 -25.58
C LYS A 58 15.61 14.32 -26.82
N HIS A 59 15.38 13.03 -26.65
CA HIS A 59 15.35 12.07 -27.75
C HIS A 59 14.27 12.38 -28.77
N ALA A 60 13.02 12.62 -28.32
CA ALA A 60 11.92 12.97 -29.21
C ALA A 60 12.25 14.20 -30.08
N ARG A 61 12.88 15.23 -29.51
CA ARG A 61 13.28 16.44 -30.25
C ARG A 61 14.45 16.21 -31.21
N ALA A 62 15.44 15.41 -30.80
CA ALA A 62 16.65 15.18 -31.61
C ALA A 62 16.42 14.19 -32.75
N SER A 63 15.61 13.15 -32.51
CA SER A 63 15.34 12.08 -33.47
C SER A 63 14.04 12.25 -34.25
N GLY A 64 13.16 13.15 -33.80
CA GLY A 64 11.84 13.33 -34.41
C GLY A 64 10.87 12.18 -34.11
N HIS A 65 11.11 11.38 -33.06
CA HIS A 65 10.25 10.28 -32.63
C HIS A 65 9.28 10.73 -31.51
N PRO A 66 8.07 11.21 -31.82
CA PRO A 66 7.16 11.78 -30.80
C PRO A 66 6.48 10.74 -29.92
N VAL A 67 6.44 9.46 -30.31
CA VAL A 67 5.66 8.45 -29.58
C VAL A 67 6.53 7.63 -28.63
N ILE A 68 6.14 7.68 -27.36
CA ILE A 68 6.74 6.92 -26.26
C ILE A 68 5.65 6.12 -25.54
N ALA A 69 6.00 4.93 -25.06
CA ALA A 69 5.15 4.14 -24.17
C ALA A 69 5.84 3.98 -22.81
N SER A 70 5.08 3.63 -21.78
CA SER A 70 5.69 3.34 -20.49
C SER A 70 6.56 2.08 -20.55
N ALA A 71 7.78 2.22 -20.03
CA ALA A 71 8.67 1.11 -19.78
C ALA A 71 8.53 0.57 -18.35
N GLN A 72 7.63 1.15 -17.56
CA GLN A 72 7.40 0.72 -16.18
C GLN A 72 6.66 -0.62 -16.16
N PRO A 73 7.12 -1.61 -15.39
CA PRO A 73 6.47 -2.92 -15.27
C PRO A 73 5.01 -2.82 -14.80
N ASP A 74 4.69 -1.81 -13.99
CA ASP A 74 3.40 -1.56 -13.33
C ASP A 74 2.41 -0.70 -14.16
N GLU A 75 2.87 0.02 -15.19
CA GLU A 75 2.02 0.94 -15.97
C GLU A 75 1.29 0.25 -17.18
N ARG A 76 1.20 -1.09 -17.21
CA ARG A 76 0.57 -1.88 -18.32
C ARG A 76 -0.70 -2.64 -17.92
N TRP A 77 -1.40 -2.13 -16.92
CA TRP A 77 -2.44 -2.86 -16.18
C TRP A 77 -3.59 -3.43 -17.02
N ARG A 78 -4.12 -2.74 -18.04
CA ARG A 78 -5.37 -3.18 -18.70
C ARG A 78 -5.25 -4.52 -19.42
N MET A 79 -4.24 -4.69 -20.30
CA MET A 79 -4.02 -5.98 -20.98
C MET A 79 -3.53 -7.06 -19.99
N MET A 80 -2.82 -6.68 -18.94
CA MET A 80 -2.30 -7.63 -17.95
C MET A 80 -3.39 -8.18 -17.01
N VAL A 81 -4.37 -7.35 -16.63
CA VAL A 81 -5.49 -7.78 -15.77
C VAL A 81 -6.48 -8.66 -16.54
N GLU A 82 -6.82 -8.30 -17.78
CA GLU A 82 -7.69 -9.14 -18.63
C GLU A 82 -7.06 -10.53 -18.88
N GLU A 83 -5.76 -10.62 -19.17
CA GLU A 83 -5.07 -11.91 -19.30
C GLU A 83 -4.91 -12.63 -17.96
N TYR A 84 -4.71 -11.90 -16.86
CA TYR A 84 -4.64 -12.49 -15.51
C TYR A 84 -5.96 -13.17 -15.13
N LEU A 85 -7.09 -12.52 -15.39
CA LEU A 85 -8.42 -13.04 -15.04
C LEU A 85 -8.80 -14.32 -15.80
N LYS A 86 -8.11 -14.64 -16.91
CA LYS A 86 -8.28 -15.93 -17.59
C LYS A 86 -7.65 -17.11 -16.84
N ARG A 87 -6.68 -16.85 -15.96
CA ARG A 87 -5.91 -17.88 -15.23
C ARG A 87 -6.18 -17.91 -13.74
N ASP A 88 -6.50 -16.77 -13.14
CA ASP A 88 -6.69 -16.62 -11.70
C ASP A 88 -7.60 -15.41 -11.42
N ASP A 89 -8.41 -15.51 -10.37
CA ASP A 89 -9.44 -14.52 -10.00
C ASP A 89 -9.20 -13.97 -8.59
N ARG A 90 -7.99 -14.17 -8.07
CA ARG A 90 -7.53 -13.65 -6.79
C ARG A 90 -7.10 -12.18 -6.91
N CYS A 91 -7.30 -11.41 -5.86
CA CYS A 91 -6.66 -10.12 -5.71
C CYS A 91 -6.47 -9.76 -4.24
N VAL A 92 -5.65 -8.74 -4.01
CA VAL A 92 -5.42 -8.17 -2.68
C VAL A 92 -5.89 -6.72 -2.64
N LEU A 93 -6.65 -6.38 -1.60
CA LEU A 93 -7.06 -5.00 -1.29
C LEU A 93 -6.43 -4.57 0.04
N PRO A 94 -5.38 -3.72 0.01
CA PRO A 94 -4.82 -3.15 1.21
C PRO A 94 -5.73 -2.04 1.78
N LEU A 95 -5.97 -2.06 3.10
CA LEU A 95 -6.69 -1.01 3.81
C LEU A 95 -5.76 -0.36 4.84
N GLY A 96 -5.55 0.95 4.73
CA GLY A 96 -4.72 1.73 5.65
C GLY A 96 -5.52 2.80 6.40
N SER A 97 -4.81 3.82 6.83
CA SER A 97 -5.33 5.07 7.40
C SER A 97 -4.27 6.16 7.26
N THR A 98 -4.71 7.40 7.50
CA THR A 98 -3.82 8.56 7.66
C THR A 98 -4.02 9.10 9.07
N GLU A 99 -3.15 8.70 9.98
CA GLU A 99 -3.32 9.00 11.41
C GLU A 99 -2.00 9.19 12.14
N GLN A 100 -2.08 9.87 13.28
CA GLN A 100 -0.93 10.13 14.14
C GLN A 100 -0.28 8.80 14.58
N HIS A 101 1.04 8.75 14.46
CA HIS A 101 1.85 7.63 14.92
C HIS A 101 3.06 8.15 15.72
N ALA A 102 2.81 9.10 16.62
CA ALA A 102 3.84 9.76 17.42
C ALA A 102 5.01 10.32 16.58
N PHE A 103 6.11 9.56 16.50
CA PHE A 103 7.36 9.96 15.82
C PHE A 103 7.51 9.35 14.41
N LEU A 104 6.49 8.63 13.93
CA LEU A 104 6.48 7.98 12.61
C LEU A 104 5.68 8.78 11.58
N SER A 105 5.74 8.32 10.34
CA SER A 105 4.91 8.83 9.24
C SER A 105 3.41 8.76 9.58
N LEU A 106 2.63 9.73 9.10
CA LEU A 106 1.16 9.69 9.19
C LEU A 106 0.54 8.54 8.37
N SER A 107 1.32 7.96 7.46
CA SER A 107 0.88 6.91 6.54
C SER A 107 1.36 5.52 6.94
N VAL A 108 1.77 5.30 8.20
CA VAL A 108 2.24 3.99 8.71
C VAL A 108 1.31 2.87 8.26
N ASP A 109 0.02 2.94 8.57
CA ASP A 109 -0.95 1.90 8.24
C ASP A 109 -1.03 1.59 6.74
N SER A 110 -0.94 2.64 5.91
CA SER A 110 -0.97 2.51 4.46
C SER A 110 0.32 1.87 3.94
N ILE A 111 1.48 2.34 4.40
CA ILE A 111 2.79 1.80 4.00
C ILE A 111 2.91 0.32 4.38
N LEU A 112 2.51 -0.04 5.61
CA LEU A 112 2.66 -1.40 6.11
C LEU A 112 1.71 -2.37 5.42
N SER A 113 0.42 -2.02 5.28
CA SER A 113 -0.56 -2.87 4.59
C SER A 113 -0.25 -3.05 3.11
N GLU A 114 0.18 -2.00 2.41
CA GLU A 114 0.55 -2.07 0.99
C GLU A 114 1.79 -2.93 0.78
N ARG A 115 2.83 -2.72 1.60
CA ARG A 115 4.09 -3.45 1.44
C ARG A 115 3.95 -4.93 1.77
N ILE A 116 3.23 -5.28 2.84
CA ILE A 116 3.03 -6.67 3.22
C ILE A 116 2.16 -7.42 2.19
N ALA A 117 1.15 -6.74 1.64
CA ALA A 117 0.34 -7.26 0.54
C ALA A 117 1.20 -7.52 -0.71
N GLY A 118 2.05 -6.55 -1.08
CA GLY A 118 2.98 -6.68 -2.22
C GLY A 118 3.94 -7.85 -2.07
N GLU A 119 4.67 -7.93 -0.96
CA GLU A 119 5.67 -8.99 -0.71
C GLU A 119 5.03 -10.39 -0.56
N ALA A 120 3.80 -10.46 -0.05
CA ALA A 120 3.05 -11.72 0.04
C ALA A 120 2.56 -12.20 -1.33
N ALA A 121 2.06 -11.28 -2.16
CA ALA A 121 1.41 -11.58 -3.43
C ALA A 121 2.38 -11.76 -4.61
N GLU A 122 3.54 -11.09 -4.58
CA GLU A 122 4.53 -11.09 -5.67
C GLU A 122 4.93 -12.51 -6.13
N PRO A 123 5.31 -13.46 -5.24
CA PRO A 123 5.67 -14.81 -5.65
C PRO A 123 4.52 -15.61 -6.30
N LEU A 124 3.28 -15.22 -6.01
CA LEU A 124 2.07 -15.88 -6.53
C LEU A 124 1.55 -15.22 -7.80
N GLY A 125 2.11 -14.07 -8.21
CA GLY A 125 1.62 -13.28 -9.34
C GLY A 125 0.19 -12.75 -9.15
N VAL A 126 -0.27 -12.61 -7.90
CA VAL A 126 -1.59 -12.08 -7.55
C VAL A 126 -1.53 -10.55 -7.56
N PRO A 127 -2.46 -9.84 -8.22
CA PRO A 127 -2.46 -8.39 -8.26
C PRO A 127 -2.85 -7.78 -6.91
N VAL A 128 -2.13 -6.73 -6.53
CA VAL A 128 -2.42 -5.91 -5.36
C VAL A 128 -2.98 -4.57 -5.85
N PHE A 129 -4.16 -4.21 -5.35
CA PHE A 129 -4.79 -2.94 -5.67
C PHE A 129 -4.21 -1.79 -4.84
N PRO A 130 -4.39 -0.53 -5.29
CA PRO A 130 -3.98 0.63 -4.50
C PRO A 130 -4.58 0.61 -3.10
N VAL A 131 -3.77 0.97 -2.11
CA VAL A 131 -4.20 1.04 -0.72
C VAL A 131 -5.30 2.08 -0.51
N VAL A 132 -6.32 1.74 0.28
CA VAL A 132 -7.29 2.72 0.78
C VAL A 132 -6.60 3.54 1.88
N ALA A 133 -6.10 4.73 1.51
CA ALA A 133 -5.21 5.54 2.34
C ALA A 133 -5.89 6.27 3.52
N TYR A 134 -7.23 6.30 3.56
CA TYR A 134 -7.99 6.94 4.63
C TYR A 134 -8.92 5.94 5.30
N GLY A 135 -8.84 5.87 6.63
CA GLY A 135 -9.60 4.93 7.45
C GLY A 135 -10.54 5.62 8.44
N ILE A 136 -10.93 4.87 9.47
CA ILE A 136 -11.76 5.34 10.57
C ILE A 136 -10.87 5.60 11.80
N THR A 137 -10.61 6.87 12.10
CA THR A 137 -9.80 7.31 13.26
C THR A 137 -10.40 8.53 13.99
N PRO A 138 -11.67 8.47 14.42
CA PRO A 138 -12.35 9.61 15.02
C PRO A 138 -11.72 10.07 16.34
N TYR A 139 -11.03 9.17 17.05
CA TYR A 139 -10.37 9.42 18.32
C TYR A 139 -9.07 10.24 18.16
N PHE A 140 -8.38 10.16 17.03
CA PHE A 140 -7.18 10.96 16.78
C PHE A 140 -7.44 12.32 16.09
N ARG A 141 -8.71 12.73 15.91
CA ARG A 141 -9.08 13.99 15.25
C ARG A 141 -8.43 15.26 15.82
N ALA A 142 -8.01 15.25 17.08
CA ALA A 142 -7.33 16.40 17.69
C ALA A 142 -5.81 16.44 17.41
N PHE A 143 -5.22 15.37 16.88
CA PHE A 143 -3.83 15.32 16.46
C PHE A 143 -3.70 15.87 15.04
N PRO A 144 -2.93 16.96 14.83
CA PRO A 144 -2.74 17.53 13.50
C PRO A 144 -2.20 16.49 12.51
N GLY A 145 -2.79 16.44 11.32
CA GLY A 145 -2.44 15.48 10.27
C GLY A 145 -3.30 14.21 10.27
N SER A 146 -4.02 13.89 11.35
CA SER A 146 -4.95 12.76 11.36
C SER A 146 -6.23 13.10 10.59
N ILE A 147 -6.52 12.33 9.54
CA ILE A 147 -7.69 12.52 8.68
C ILE A 147 -8.55 11.26 8.74
N THR A 148 -9.79 11.40 9.20
CA THR A 148 -10.73 10.30 9.36
C THR A 148 -11.92 10.45 8.44
N LEU A 149 -12.37 9.35 7.86
CA LEU A 149 -13.69 9.25 7.27
C LEU A 149 -14.74 8.99 8.36
N ARG A 150 -16.00 9.30 8.07
CA ARG A 150 -17.12 8.79 8.86
C ARG A 150 -17.26 7.29 8.60
N VAL A 151 -17.78 6.56 9.58
CA VAL A 151 -18.01 5.11 9.45
C VAL A 151 -18.87 4.81 8.21
N ASP A 152 -19.99 5.49 8.02
CA ASP A 152 -20.87 5.30 6.85
C ASP A 152 -20.15 5.53 5.53
N THR A 153 -19.28 6.53 5.49
CA THR A 153 -18.59 6.95 4.26
C THR A 153 -17.48 5.95 3.93
N TYR A 154 -16.75 5.48 4.94
CA TYR A 154 -15.75 4.43 4.78
C TYR A 154 -16.38 3.13 4.28
N LEU A 155 -17.48 2.69 4.88
CA LEU A 155 -18.19 1.48 4.46
C LEU A 155 -18.72 1.59 3.03
N ARG A 156 -19.24 2.75 2.62
CA ARG A 156 -19.65 2.99 1.23
C ARG A 156 -18.48 2.90 0.25
N VAL A 157 -17.34 3.53 0.57
CA VAL A 157 -16.13 3.45 -0.26
C VAL A 157 -15.65 2.02 -0.41
N VAL A 158 -15.53 1.28 0.70
CA VAL A 158 -15.10 -0.12 0.66
C VAL A 158 -16.10 -0.99 -0.11
N GLY A 159 -17.41 -0.79 0.11
CA GLY A 159 -18.46 -1.51 -0.61
C GLY A 159 -18.42 -1.26 -2.12
N ASP A 160 -18.27 -0.01 -2.55
CA ASP A 160 -18.16 0.36 -3.97
C ASP A 160 -16.91 -0.26 -4.61
N ILE A 161 -15.79 -0.32 -3.88
CA ILE A 161 -14.57 -0.99 -4.35
C ILE A 161 -14.80 -2.49 -4.52
N LEU A 162 -15.43 -3.15 -3.54
CA LEU A 162 -15.72 -4.59 -3.62
C LEU A 162 -16.68 -4.92 -4.78
N ASN A 163 -17.72 -4.10 -4.97
CA ASN A 163 -18.63 -4.21 -6.11
C ASN A 163 -17.87 -4.09 -7.43
N ALA A 164 -17.04 -3.06 -7.58
CA ALA A 164 -16.25 -2.85 -8.81
C ALA A 164 -15.28 -4.01 -9.05
N MET A 165 -14.62 -4.54 -8.02
CA MET A 165 -13.74 -5.71 -8.13
C MET A 165 -14.51 -6.95 -8.60
N ALA A 166 -15.69 -7.20 -8.03
CA ALA A 166 -16.56 -8.31 -8.42
C ALA A 166 -17.05 -8.19 -9.86
N GLU A 167 -17.44 -6.99 -10.29
CA GLU A 167 -17.85 -6.67 -11.66
C GLU A 167 -16.72 -6.90 -12.68
N GLN A 168 -15.48 -6.59 -12.31
CA GLN A 168 -14.31 -6.88 -13.15
C GLN A 168 -13.98 -8.37 -13.24
N GLY A 169 -14.53 -9.22 -12.36
CA GLY A 169 -14.37 -10.67 -12.39
C GLY A 169 -13.50 -11.26 -11.28
N PHE A 170 -13.03 -10.45 -10.33
CA PHE A 170 -12.34 -10.98 -9.14
C PHE A 170 -13.35 -11.66 -8.22
N ARG A 171 -13.03 -12.88 -7.76
CA ARG A 171 -13.92 -13.69 -6.91
C ARG A 171 -13.31 -14.02 -5.56
N ARG A 172 -11.99 -13.99 -5.44
CA ARG A 172 -11.23 -14.37 -4.24
C ARG A 172 -10.39 -13.19 -3.75
N ILE A 173 -10.93 -12.40 -2.82
CA ILE A 173 -10.34 -11.12 -2.40
C ILE A 173 -9.72 -11.27 -1.01
N LEU A 174 -8.41 -11.07 -0.90
CA LEU A 174 -7.76 -10.90 0.41
C LEU A 174 -7.75 -9.42 0.76
N ILE A 175 -8.42 -9.05 1.84
CA ILE A 175 -8.27 -7.73 2.42
C ILE A 175 -7.13 -7.78 3.42
N VAL A 176 -6.09 -6.97 3.20
CA VAL A 176 -4.98 -6.79 4.13
C VAL A 176 -5.17 -5.46 4.84
N ASN A 177 -5.75 -5.51 6.03
CA ASN A 177 -5.98 -4.33 6.84
C ASN A 177 -4.73 -4.03 7.69
N GLY A 178 -4.34 -2.76 7.74
CA GLY A 178 -3.26 -2.23 8.56
C GLY A 178 -3.71 -1.34 9.71
N HIS A 179 -5.01 -1.08 9.87
CA HIS A 179 -5.54 -0.15 10.88
C HIS A 179 -6.67 -0.75 11.71
N GLY A 180 -6.55 -0.73 13.03
CA GLY A 180 -7.57 -1.27 13.95
C GLY A 180 -8.93 -0.59 13.84
N GLY A 181 -8.97 0.72 13.55
CA GLY A 181 -10.21 1.46 13.42
C GLY A 181 -11.08 1.02 12.23
N ASN A 182 -10.50 0.35 11.24
CA ASN A 182 -11.21 -0.16 10.06
C ASN A 182 -12.02 -1.45 10.32
N THR A 183 -12.00 -1.99 11.54
CA THR A 183 -12.74 -3.21 11.93
C THR A 183 -14.21 -3.25 11.47
N PRO A 184 -14.98 -2.13 11.42
CA PRO A 184 -16.34 -2.15 10.87
C PRO A 184 -16.45 -2.68 9.42
N ALA A 185 -15.41 -2.56 8.60
CA ALA A 185 -15.41 -3.14 7.25
C ALA A 185 -15.45 -4.67 7.28
N GLN A 186 -15.02 -5.33 8.35
CA GLN A 186 -15.15 -6.78 8.49
C GLN A 186 -16.63 -7.21 8.56
N SER A 187 -17.47 -6.43 9.25
CA SER A 187 -18.91 -6.67 9.29
C SER A 187 -19.56 -6.46 7.92
N LEU A 188 -19.18 -5.37 7.23
CA LEU A 188 -19.62 -5.11 5.86
C LEU A 188 -19.26 -6.26 4.92
N VAL A 189 -18.05 -6.81 5.03
CA VAL A 189 -17.60 -7.94 4.21
C VAL A 189 -18.48 -9.18 4.43
N GLY A 190 -18.90 -9.44 5.67
CA GLY A 190 -19.82 -10.53 5.97
C GLY A 190 -21.19 -10.36 5.30
N GLU A 191 -21.77 -9.17 5.40
CA GLU A 191 -23.02 -8.80 4.73
C GLU A 191 -22.88 -8.90 3.20
N TRP A 192 -21.83 -8.28 2.66
CA TRP A 192 -21.56 -8.26 1.23
C TRP A 192 -21.40 -9.66 0.64
N MET A 193 -20.68 -10.57 1.32
CA MET A 193 -20.56 -11.96 0.85
C MET A 193 -21.89 -12.71 0.88
N ALA A 194 -22.81 -12.39 1.80
CA ALA A 194 -24.14 -13.00 1.82
C ALA A 194 -24.97 -12.60 0.58
N ASP A 195 -24.79 -11.37 0.10
CA ASP A 195 -25.46 -10.86 -1.11
C ASP A 195 -24.78 -11.31 -2.42
N HIS A 196 -23.55 -11.80 -2.35
CA HIS A 196 -22.73 -12.18 -3.52
C HIS A 196 -22.32 -13.66 -3.47
N PRO A 197 -23.25 -14.60 -3.71
CA PRO A 197 -22.96 -16.03 -3.63
C PRO A 197 -21.85 -16.45 -4.61
N GLY A 198 -20.89 -17.24 -4.11
CA GLY A 198 -19.74 -17.73 -4.89
C GLY A 198 -18.51 -16.83 -4.82
N LEU A 199 -18.61 -15.62 -4.27
CA LEU A 199 -17.45 -14.78 -3.98
C LEU A 199 -16.96 -15.04 -2.54
N ARG A 200 -15.64 -14.93 -2.35
CA ARG A 200 -14.97 -15.24 -1.10
C ARG A 200 -14.02 -14.11 -0.74
N ILE A 201 -14.20 -13.57 0.46
CA ILE A 201 -13.33 -12.54 1.01
C ILE A 201 -12.71 -13.06 2.30
N LYS A 202 -11.38 -12.94 2.42
CA LYS A 202 -10.67 -13.11 3.69
C LYS A 202 -10.30 -11.73 4.22
N PHE A 203 -10.73 -11.39 5.44
CA PHE A 203 -10.36 -10.13 6.10
C PHE A 203 -9.20 -10.40 7.06
N HIS A 204 -8.02 -9.85 6.76
CA HIS A 204 -6.77 -10.12 7.47
C HIS A 204 -6.21 -8.84 8.09
N ASN A 205 -6.23 -8.78 9.42
CA ASN A 205 -5.50 -7.77 10.18
C ASN A 205 -4.06 -8.27 10.36
N TRP A 206 -3.13 -7.79 9.54
CA TRP A 206 -1.80 -8.42 9.47
C TRP A 206 -1.01 -8.29 10.78
N TRP A 207 -1.16 -7.17 11.49
CA TRP A 207 -0.36 -6.85 12.68
C TRP A 207 -0.73 -7.70 13.90
N ASN A 208 -1.96 -8.23 13.97
CA ASN A 208 -2.44 -9.07 15.06
C ASN A 208 -2.80 -10.49 14.60
N ALA A 209 -2.34 -10.89 13.41
CA ALA A 209 -2.48 -12.25 12.93
C ALA A 209 -1.78 -13.25 13.86
N PRO A 210 -2.26 -14.50 13.99
CA PRO A 210 -1.83 -15.41 15.05
C PRO A 210 -0.30 -15.58 15.22
N LYS A 211 0.42 -15.84 14.12
CA LYS A 211 1.88 -16.04 14.16
C LYS A 211 2.61 -14.72 14.35
N THR A 212 2.14 -13.67 13.68
CA THR A 212 2.71 -12.32 13.78
C THR A 212 2.60 -11.78 15.21
N TRP A 213 1.42 -11.90 15.82
CA TRP A 213 1.15 -11.48 17.18
C TRP A 213 1.91 -12.32 18.21
N ALA A 214 2.00 -13.64 18.01
CA ALA A 214 2.82 -14.49 18.86
C ALA A 214 4.29 -14.05 18.86
N GLN A 215 4.84 -13.66 17.71
CA GLN A 215 6.20 -13.14 17.62
C GLN A 215 6.34 -11.79 18.34
N VAL A 216 5.37 -10.89 18.19
CA VAL A 216 5.36 -9.59 18.89
C VAL A 216 5.38 -9.81 20.40
N LEU A 217 4.49 -10.65 20.93
CA LEU A 217 4.40 -10.97 22.36
C LEU A 217 5.67 -11.66 22.90
N ALA A 218 6.34 -12.47 22.08
CA ALA A 218 7.61 -13.11 22.44
C ALA A 218 8.75 -12.08 22.59
N ILE A 219 8.67 -10.94 21.91
CA ILE A 219 9.68 -9.89 21.94
C ILE A 219 9.38 -8.83 23.01
N ASP A 220 8.13 -8.35 23.07
CA ASP A 220 7.66 -7.37 24.06
C ASP A 220 6.14 -7.53 24.29
N PRO A 221 5.70 -7.94 25.49
CA PRO A 221 4.28 -8.10 25.80
C PRO A 221 3.50 -6.78 25.91
N VAL A 222 4.19 -5.63 25.84
CA VAL A 222 3.62 -4.28 25.99
C VAL A 222 3.60 -3.52 24.65
N ALA A 223 3.71 -4.22 23.51
CA ALA A 223 3.58 -3.61 22.19
C ALA A 223 2.17 -3.01 21.97
N SER A 224 2.11 -1.83 21.36
CA SER A 224 0.85 -1.08 21.15
C SER A 224 0.92 -0.08 19.98
N HIS A 225 -0.10 0.78 19.85
CA HIS A 225 -0.17 1.86 18.85
C HIS A 225 1.02 2.83 18.93
N ALA A 226 1.57 3.16 17.76
CA ALA A 226 2.75 3.99 17.55
C ALA A 226 3.99 3.55 18.32
N SER A 227 4.04 2.26 18.67
CA SER A 227 5.17 1.64 19.34
C SER A 227 6.13 1.00 18.34
N TRP A 228 7.16 0.35 18.86
CA TRP A 228 8.18 -0.32 18.07
C TRP A 228 7.61 -1.30 17.04
N MET A 229 6.45 -1.94 17.29
CA MET A 229 5.85 -2.91 16.37
C MET A 229 5.42 -2.31 15.01
N GLU A 230 5.29 -0.99 14.92
CA GLU A 230 4.98 -0.22 13.71
C GLU A 230 6.19 0.57 13.19
N ASN A 231 7.30 0.57 13.94
CA ASN A 231 8.50 1.36 13.70
C ASN A 231 9.53 0.62 12.82
N PHE A 232 9.12 0.31 11.59
CA PHE A 232 9.98 -0.28 10.57
C PHE A 232 10.86 0.77 9.87
N PRO A 233 11.99 0.38 9.26
CA PRO A 233 12.86 1.31 8.54
C PRO A 233 12.13 2.20 7.51
N TRP A 234 11.07 1.69 6.89
CA TRP A 234 10.27 2.40 5.88
C TRP A 234 9.09 3.22 6.44
N THR A 235 8.82 3.18 7.74
CA THR A 235 7.82 4.05 8.40
C THR A 235 8.46 5.19 9.19
N ARG A 236 9.78 5.15 9.38
CA ARG A 236 10.56 6.17 10.07
C ARG A 236 10.70 7.44 9.25
N LEU A 237 10.66 8.57 9.96
CA LEU A 237 10.95 9.87 9.39
C LEU A 237 12.44 10.20 9.53
N ALA A 238 13.02 10.77 8.48
CA ALA A 238 14.41 11.22 8.53
C ALA A 238 14.58 12.32 9.59
N ASN A 239 15.69 12.29 10.33
CA ASN A 239 16.07 13.28 11.34
C ASN A 239 15.11 13.39 12.55
N VAL A 240 14.35 12.34 12.86
CA VAL A 240 13.53 12.26 14.07
C VAL A 240 14.19 11.36 15.11
N THR A 241 14.38 11.88 16.32
CA THR A 241 14.91 11.11 17.46
C THR A 241 13.75 10.66 18.34
N VAL A 242 13.67 9.34 18.59
CA VAL A 242 12.64 8.76 19.45
C VAL A 242 13.12 8.64 20.91
N PRO A 243 12.22 8.66 21.90
CA PRO A 243 12.57 8.43 23.29
C PRO A 243 13.15 7.01 23.52
N ALA A 244 14.24 6.91 24.28
CA ALA A 244 14.85 5.63 24.64
C ALA A 244 14.08 4.90 25.76
N LYS A 245 13.37 5.64 26.61
CA LYS A 245 12.63 5.09 27.75
C LYS A 245 11.30 4.50 27.28
N GLN A 246 11.01 3.29 27.73
CA GLN A 246 9.71 2.64 27.52
C GLN A 246 8.58 3.47 28.15
N LYS A 247 7.48 3.66 27.41
CA LYS A 247 6.26 4.29 27.91
C LYS A 247 5.40 3.23 28.63
N PRO A 248 4.92 3.49 29.85
CA PRO A 248 3.92 2.62 30.47
C PRO A 248 2.68 2.48 29.60
N MET A 249 2.02 1.32 29.63
CA MET A 249 0.79 1.12 28.90
C MET A 249 -0.31 2.07 29.42
N SER A 250 -1.00 2.71 28.48
CA SER A 250 -2.14 3.57 28.75
C SER A 250 -3.36 2.74 29.14
N ASP A 251 -4.23 3.32 29.97
CA ASP A 251 -5.49 2.68 30.35
C ASP A 251 -6.47 2.73 29.18
N PHE A 252 -6.66 1.59 28.50
CA PHE A 252 -7.54 1.47 27.33
C PHE A 252 -9.02 1.71 27.67
N ASP A 253 -9.47 1.31 28.86
CA ASP A 253 -10.86 1.50 29.26
C ASP A 253 -11.15 2.97 29.51
N TYR A 254 -10.18 3.70 30.07
CA TYR A 254 -10.24 5.14 30.17
C TYR A 254 -10.15 5.84 28.81
N LEU A 255 -9.21 5.45 27.94
CA LEU A 255 -9.02 6.05 26.61
C LEU A 255 -10.28 6.03 25.76
N ARG A 256 -11.05 4.93 25.80
CA ARG A 256 -12.31 4.78 25.04
C ARG A 256 -13.41 5.76 25.45
N GLN A 257 -13.29 6.38 26.62
CA GLN A 257 -14.28 7.33 27.15
C GLN A 257 -13.93 8.79 26.83
N LEU A 258 -12.73 9.06 26.31
CA LEU A 258 -12.24 10.42 26.06
C LEU A 258 -12.68 10.94 24.69
N ASP A 259 -13.04 12.22 24.63
CA ASP A 259 -13.13 12.92 23.36
C ASP A 259 -11.72 13.16 22.76
N PRO A 260 -11.60 13.48 21.46
CA PRO A 260 -10.30 13.59 20.81
C PRO A 260 -9.34 14.58 21.47
N ARG A 261 -9.83 15.71 22.01
CA ARG A 261 -8.97 16.72 22.64
C ARG A 261 -8.42 16.18 23.96
N SER A 262 -9.29 15.65 24.82
CA SER A 262 -8.87 15.04 26.08
C SER A 262 -7.96 13.83 25.88
N LEU A 263 -8.20 13.02 24.84
CA LEU A 263 -7.34 11.91 24.46
C LEU A 263 -5.94 12.39 24.06
N ARG A 264 -5.87 13.46 23.26
CA ARG A 264 -4.58 14.08 22.90
C ARG A 264 -3.85 14.61 24.14
N ASP A 265 -4.55 15.28 25.05
CA ASP A 265 -3.94 15.82 26.27
C ASP A 265 -3.42 14.71 27.19
N TYR A 266 -4.13 13.57 27.25
CA TYR A 266 -3.73 12.40 28.02
C TYR A 266 -2.51 11.69 27.41
N LEU A 267 -2.56 11.35 26.12
CA LEU A 267 -1.48 10.61 25.46
C LEU A 267 -0.24 11.47 25.19
N LYS A 268 -0.43 12.78 24.97
CA LYS A 268 0.56 13.77 24.55
C LYS A 268 1.17 13.48 23.18
N ASP A 269 2.09 12.52 23.13
CA ASP A 269 2.77 12.11 21.91
C ASP A 269 1.92 11.19 21.03
N GLY A 270 0.84 10.62 21.56
CA GLY A 270 -0.09 9.75 20.85
C GLY A 270 0.29 8.26 20.83
N ASN A 271 1.42 7.87 21.44
CA ASN A 271 1.79 6.47 21.63
C ASN A 271 1.00 5.86 22.80
N TYR A 272 0.50 4.62 22.67
CA TYR A 272 -0.29 3.99 23.74
C TYR A 272 0.55 3.33 24.84
N GLY A 273 1.78 2.92 24.54
CA GLY A 273 2.70 2.25 25.46
C GLY A 273 3.81 1.50 24.73
N GLY A 274 4.77 1.00 25.51
CA GLY A 274 5.86 0.15 25.02
C GLY A 274 7.10 0.94 24.59
N HIS A 275 8.05 0.23 23.96
CA HIS A 275 9.23 0.87 23.38
C HIS A 275 8.85 1.62 22.11
N TYR A 276 9.50 2.75 21.82
CA TYR A 276 9.23 3.50 20.59
C TYR A 276 9.91 2.89 19.38
N GLN A 277 11.08 2.28 19.57
CA GLN A 277 11.88 1.66 18.51
C GLN A 277 12.64 0.45 19.07
N ARG A 278 12.87 -0.54 18.22
CA ARG A 278 13.73 -1.70 18.48
C ARG A 278 14.72 -1.88 17.32
N ASP A 279 15.60 -2.86 17.47
CA ASP A 279 16.60 -3.18 16.46
C ASP A 279 15.95 -3.65 15.15
N ASP A 280 16.55 -3.28 14.02
CA ASP A 280 15.99 -3.59 12.70
C ASP A 280 15.97 -5.09 12.43
N GLU A 281 16.89 -5.86 13.00
CA GLU A 281 16.89 -7.31 12.87
C GLU A 281 15.68 -7.94 13.59
N GLU A 282 15.30 -7.40 14.75
CA GLU A 282 14.08 -7.81 15.47
C GLU A 282 12.82 -7.45 14.67
N MET A 283 12.77 -6.23 14.11
CA MET A 283 11.68 -5.80 13.24
C MET A 283 11.52 -6.72 12.04
N MET A 284 12.62 -7.07 11.36
CA MET A 284 12.60 -7.94 10.19
C MET A 284 12.21 -9.39 10.50
N LYS A 285 12.27 -9.84 11.76
CA LYS A 285 11.75 -11.16 12.17
C LYS A 285 10.22 -11.17 12.14
N ILE A 286 9.58 -10.16 12.72
CA ILE A 286 8.13 -9.99 12.70
C ILE A 286 7.65 -9.79 11.26
N TRP A 287 8.34 -8.94 10.51
CA TRP A 287 7.97 -8.66 9.12
C TRP A 287 7.91 -9.93 8.26
N ARG A 288 8.96 -10.76 8.33
CA ARG A 288 9.03 -12.01 7.56
C ARG A 288 7.90 -12.98 7.94
N ILE A 289 7.55 -13.06 9.22
CA ILE A 289 6.43 -13.88 9.69
C ILE A 289 5.10 -13.34 9.16
N GLY A 290 4.87 -12.03 9.22
CA GLY A 290 3.65 -11.40 8.71
C GLY A 290 3.49 -11.58 7.21
N VAL A 291 4.56 -11.42 6.43
CA VAL A 291 4.56 -11.67 4.98
C VAL A 291 4.21 -13.13 4.68
N GLU A 292 4.81 -14.08 5.39
CA GLU A 292 4.54 -15.51 5.19
C GLU A 292 3.13 -15.92 5.62
N GLU A 293 2.64 -15.41 6.75
CA GLU A 293 1.27 -15.64 7.21
C GLU A 293 0.23 -15.03 6.25
N THR A 294 0.50 -13.83 5.72
CA THR A 294 -0.33 -13.21 4.67
C THR A 294 -0.32 -14.03 3.39
N ARG A 295 0.84 -14.55 2.97
CA ARG A 295 0.98 -15.39 1.77
C ARG A 295 0.20 -16.69 1.88
N GLN A 296 0.27 -17.36 3.02
CA GLN A 296 -0.50 -18.59 3.27
C GLN A 296 -2.00 -18.36 3.08
N LEU A 297 -2.53 -17.20 3.49
CA LEU A 297 -3.94 -16.88 3.24
C LEU A 297 -4.29 -16.78 1.75
N LEU A 298 -3.35 -16.34 0.89
CA LEU A 298 -3.51 -16.30 -0.56
C LEU A 298 -3.43 -17.69 -1.19
N GLU A 299 -2.61 -18.58 -0.64
CA GLU A 299 -2.46 -19.97 -1.10
C GLU A 299 -3.67 -20.82 -0.69
N ASP A 300 -4.18 -20.63 0.53
CA ASP A 300 -5.31 -21.36 1.10
C ASP A 300 -6.69 -20.90 0.57
N PHE A 301 -6.74 -20.24 -0.59
CA PHE A 301 -7.96 -19.67 -1.16
C PHE A 301 -8.88 -20.75 -1.71
#